data_AF-A0AB36CZQ6-F1
#
_entry.id   AF-A0AB36CZQ6-F1
#
_cell.length_a   1.000
_cell.length_b   1.000
_cell.length_c   1.000
_cell.angle_alpha   90.00
_cell.angle_beta   90.00
_cell.angle_gamma   90.00
#
_symmetry.space_group_name_H-M   'P 1'
#
loop_
_entity.id
_entity.type
_entity.pdbx_description
1 polymer ?
#
loop_
_entity_poly.entity_id
_entity_poly.type
_entity_poly.pdbx_seq_one_letter_code
_entity_poly.pdbx_strand_id
1 'polypeptide(L)' 'MTAPIPGKLKANCPDFPTTCDICQKNRSRGNHDKCSKKRQALTAERRARESSNE' A
#
# COMPACT_ATOMS: atom_id res chain seq x y z
N MET A 1 -23.77 -3.10 -24.66
CA MET A 1 -22.51 -3.61 -24.08
C MET A 1 -21.44 -3.52 -25.15
N THR A 2 -20.83 -2.35 -25.33
CA THR A 2 -19.91 -2.08 -26.45
C THR A 2 -18.56 -2.75 -26.20
N ALA A 3 -18.06 -3.52 -27.15
CA ALA A 3 -16.83 -4.29 -27.01
C ALA A 3 -15.60 -3.39 -26.77
N PRO A 4 -14.60 -3.82 -25.97
CA PRO A 4 -13.39 -3.06 -25.72
C PRO A 4 -12.47 -3.04 -26.96
N ILE A 5 -11.95 -1.85 -27.29
CA ILE A 5 -11.05 -1.61 -28.42
C ILE A 5 -9.67 -2.26 -28.14
N PRO A 6 -9.13 -3.08 -29.06
CA PRO A 6 -7.80 -3.69 -28.89
C PRO A 6 -6.71 -2.61 -28.95
N GLY A 7 -5.90 -2.49 -27.90
CA GLY A 7 -4.76 -1.56 -27.85
C GLY A 7 -4.77 -0.54 -26.71
N LYS A 8 -5.82 -0.45 -25.88
CA LYS A 8 -5.72 0.30 -24.62
C LYS A 8 -4.86 -0.50 -23.65
N LEU A 9 -3.65 0.00 -23.41
CA LEU A 9 -2.76 -0.44 -22.32
C LEU A 9 -3.63 -0.74 -21.11
N LYS A 10 -3.70 -2.02 -20.69
CA LYS A 10 -4.26 -2.36 -19.38
C LYS A 10 -3.52 -1.45 -18.42
N ALA A 11 -4.24 -0.51 -17.81
CA ALA A 11 -3.70 0.20 -16.67
C ALA A 11 -3.28 -0.91 -15.72
N ASN A 12 -1.98 -1.10 -15.55
CA ASN A 12 -1.44 -1.99 -14.54
C ASN A 12 -1.75 -1.29 -13.22
N CYS A 13 -3.03 -1.34 -12.83
CA CYS A 13 -3.51 -0.91 -11.54
C CYS A 13 -2.79 -1.82 -10.56
N PRO A 14 -1.83 -1.30 -9.77
CA PRO A 14 -1.23 -2.12 -8.74
C PRO A 14 -2.39 -2.60 -7.86
N ASP A 15 -2.46 -3.91 -7.64
CA ASP A 15 -3.48 -4.50 -6.79
C ASP A 15 -3.16 -4.08 -5.35
N PHE A 16 -3.62 -2.89 -4.97
CA PHE A 16 -3.44 -2.39 -3.63
C PHE A 16 -4.38 -3.17 -2.73
N PRO A 17 -3.88 -3.81 -1.66
CA PRO A 17 -4.73 -4.53 -0.74
C PRO A 17 -5.78 -3.56 -0.19
N THR A 18 -7.04 -3.91 -0.40
CA THR A 18 -8.19 -3.10 0.03
C THR A 18 -8.24 -3.01 1.57
N THR A 19 -7.59 -3.95 2.25
CA THR A 19 -7.46 -4.00 3.71
C THR A 19 -6.13 -3.41 4.21
N CYS A 20 -6.18 -2.82 5.39
CA CYS A 20 -4.99 -2.31 6.08
C CYS A 20 -4.29 -3.46 6.81
N ASP A 21 -3.03 -3.70 6.52
CA ASP A 21 -2.16 -4.69 7.17
C ASP A 21 -2.06 -4.54 8.70
N ILE A 22 -2.14 -3.30 9.22
CA ILE A 22 -2.02 -3.04 10.66
C ILE A 22 -3.32 -3.28 11.43
N CYS A 23 -4.45 -2.78 10.93
CA CYS A 23 -5.72 -2.79 11.66
C CYS A 23 -6.77 -3.72 11.05
N GLN A 24 -6.45 -4.37 9.92
CA GLN A 24 -7.30 -5.29 9.15
C GLN A 24 -8.64 -4.69 8.72
N LYS A 25 -8.80 -3.37 8.80
CA LYS A 25 -9.97 -2.62 8.33
C LYS A 25 -9.78 -2.18 6.88
N ASN A 26 -10.90 -1.96 6.20
CA ASN A 26 -10.91 -1.44 4.84
C ASN A 26 -10.18 -0.08 4.76
N ARG A 27 -9.20 0.06 3.86
CA ARG A 27 -8.45 1.31 3.68
C ARG A 27 -9.34 2.47 3.24
N SER A 28 -10.39 2.17 2.49
CA SER A 28 -11.36 3.17 2.00
C SER A 28 -12.31 3.71 3.07
N ARG A 29 -12.37 3.11 4.26
CA ARG A 29 -13.29 3.52 5.34
C ARG A 29 -12.56 3.60 6.68
N GLY A 30 -12.64 4.76 7.34
CA GLY A 30 -12.07 5.02 8.67
C GLY A 30 -10.75 5.82 8.66
N ASN A 31 -10.33 6.29 9.85
CA ASN A 31 -9.08 7.03 10.01
C ASN A 31 -7.88 6.08 10.14
N HIS A 32 -6.94 6.17 9.18
CA HIS A 32 -5.72 5.36 9.13
C HIS A 32 -4.44 6.13 9.49
N ASP A 33 -4.53 7.35 10.02
CA ASP A 33 -3.36 8.17 10.41
C ASP A 33 -2.44 7.45 11.39
N LYS A 34 -3.04 6.79 12.40
CA LYS A 34 -2.30 5.99 13.39
C LYS A 34 -1.59 4.80 12.73
N CYS A 35 -2.21 4.18 11.74
CA CYS A 35 -1.61 3.09 10.99
C CYS A 35 -0.48 3.60 10.09
N SER A 36 -0.63 4.78 9.51
CA SER A 36 0.40 5.42 8.70
C SER A 36 1.66 5.69 9.51
N LYS A 37 1.52 6.28 10.71
CA LYS A 37 2.65 6.52 11.63
C LYS A 37 3.36 5.22 12.03
N LYS A 38 2.61 4.16 12.34
CA LYS A 38 3.20 2.84 12.63
C LYS A 38 4.01 2.29 11.46
N ARG A 39 3.50 2.39 10.22
CA ARG A 39 4.25 1.99 9.01
C ARG A 39 5.54 2.79 8.83
N GLN A 40 5.49 4.09 9.08
CA GLN A 40 6.69 4.94 9.03
C GLN A 40 7.72 4.51 10.08
N ALA A 41 7.29 4.24 11.31
CA ALA A 41 8.19 3.76 12.37
C ALA A 41 8.85 2.42 11.99
N LEU A 42 8.07 1.43 11.58
CA LEU A 42 8.59 0.11 11.16
C LEU A 42 9.59 0.22 10.00
N THR A 43 9.31 1.11 9.03
CA THR A 43 10.20 1.34 7.90
C THR A 43 11.48 2.05 8.33
N ALA A 44 11.38 3.02 9.25
CA ALA A 44 12.53 3.71 9.81
C ALA A 44 13.42 2.76 10.62
N GLU A 45 12.84 1.91 11.46
CA GLU A 45 13.56 0.87 12.21
C GLU A 45 14.28 -0.10 11.27
N ARG A 46 13.59 -0.56 10.21
CA ARG A 46 14.19 -1.42 9.21
C ARG A 46 15.35 -0.72 8.49
N ARG A 47 15.18 0.53 8.06
CA ARG A 47 16.27 1.29 7.41
C ARG A 47 17.46 1.50 8.33
N ALA A 48 17.22 1.83 9.61
CA ALA A 48 18.28 2.02 10.58
C ALA A 48 19.09 0.73 10.82
N ARG A 49 18.42 -0.43 10.80
CA ARG A 49 19.07 -1.73 10.90
C ARG A 49 19.89 -2.07 9.66
N GLU A 50 19.38 -1.77 8.46
CA GLU A 50 20.10 -2.01 7.21
C GLU A 50 21.32 -1.08 7.09
N SER A 51 21.21 0.20 7.47
CA SER A 51 22.33 1.16 7.44
C SER A 51 23.42 0.87 8.49
N SER A 52 23.11 0.10 9.53
CA SER A 52 24.10 -0.32 10.53
C SER A 52 24.82 -1.61 10.14
N ASN A 53 24.39 -2.27 9.07
CA ASN A 53 24.95 -3.53 8.58
C ASN A 53 25.69 -3.35 7.24
N GLU A 54 26.11 -2.11 6.97
CA GLU A 54 26.96 -1.70 5.84
C GLU A 54 28.25 -1.05 6.37
#